data_AF-A0A358C4M7-F1
#
_entry.id   AF-A0A358C4M7-F1
#
_cell.length_a   1.000
_cell.length_b   1.000
_cell.length_c   1.000
_cell.angle_alpha   90.00
_cell.angle_beta   90.00
_cell.angle_gamma   90.00
#
_symmetry.space_group_name_H-M   'P 1'
#
loop_
_entity.id
_entity.type
_entity.pdbx_description
1 polymer ?
#
loop_
_entity_poly.entity_id
_entity_poly.type
_entity_poly.pdbx_seq_one_letter_code
_entity_poly.pdbx_strand_id
1 'polypeptide(L)'
;MTADAYAHCATLTRDQWAWEFLRRNPDYQRDYQAFITIWRALEADYGAPPNRDFSRWKRDPRAYGPLPGDAELAAPAGELCTVDDDRVLLECWMGAKWGFHKFPLDPERTAPAPDELSWRPPPQPYAPAEPPYRLDLTFDLSLPLPPQLEAAKFRLVSRAAELRRQGLAAPKSVANQCDRWTMMLRLLDGVAAPDGDAEDLLIGARALVAGGYRVILRLADGGPA
;
A
#
# COMPACT_ATOMS: atom_id res chain seq x y z
N MET A 1 -4.65 0.11 -33.37
CA MET A 1 -4.18 -0.88 -32.38
C MET A 1 -4.18 -0.18 -31.04
N THR A 2 -5.21 -0.36 -30.23
CA THR A 2 -5.27 0.18 -28.87
C THR A 2 -4.22 -0.56 -28.05
N ALA A 3 -3.22 0.17 -27.53
CA ALA A 3 -2.29 -0.38 -26.56
C ALA A 3 -3.10 -0.98 -25.40
N ASP A 4 -2.72 -2.17 -24.94
CA ASP A 4 -3.34 -2.78 -23.77
C ASP A 4 -3.07 -1.89 -22.55
N ALA A 5 -4.11 -1.20 -22.06
CA ALA A 5 -4.02 -0.25 -20.97
C ALA A 5 -3.48 -0.90 -19.67
N TYR A 6 -3.53 -2.22 -19.56
CA TYR A 6 -3.08 -2.99 -18.40
C TYR A 6 -1.77 -3.74 -18.64
N ALA A 7 -1.09 -3.54 -19.77
CA ALA A 7 0.20 -4.21 -20.04
C ALA A 7 1.25 -3.95 -18.95
N HIS A 8 1.22 -2.76 -18.33
CA HIS A 8 2.12 -2.38 -17.24
C HIS A 8 1.91 -3.24 -15.97
N CYS A 9 0.74 -3.85 -15.77
CA CYS A 9 0.44 -4.71 -14.61
C CYS A 9 1.41 -5.89 -14.50
N ALA A 10 1.91 -6.39 -15.64
CA ALA A 10 2.78 -7.56 -15.70
C ALA A 10 4.12 -7.36 -14.96
N THR A 11 4.55 -6.11 -14.77
CA THR A 11 5.84 -5.76 -14.17
C THR A 11 5.71 -5.02 -12.85
N LEU A 12 4.50 -4.86 -12.31
CA LEU A 12 4.30 -4.11 -11.08
C LEU A 12 4.90 -4.83 -9.88
N THR A 13 5.61 -4.07 -9.05
CA THR A 13 6.08 -4.52 -7.74
C THR A 13 4.92 -4.58 -6.73
N ARG A 14 5.18 -5.15 -5.55
CA ARG A 14 4.25 -5.14 -4.41
C ARG A 14 3.71 -3.73 -4.13
N ASP A 15 4.61 -2.77 -4.05
CA ASP A 15 4.32 -1.39 -3.68
C ASP A 15 3.49 -0.70 -4.76
N GLN A 16 3.78 -0.97 -6.04
CA GLN A 16 3.01 -0.43 -7.15
C GLN A 16 1.61 -1.06 -7.24
N TRP A 17 1.46 -2.34 -6.89
CA TRP A 17 0.13 -2.94 -6.76
C TRP A 17 -0.70 -2.28 -5.67
N ALA A 18 -0.11 -2.02 -4.50
CA ALA A 18 -0.80 -1.27 -3.44
C ALA A 18 -1.21 0.13 -3.91
N TRP A 19 -0.36 0.79 -4.70
CA TRP A 19 -0.66 2.08 -5.31
C TRP A 19 -1.84 2.04 -6.29
N GLU A 20 -1.90 1.05 -7.20
CA GLU A 20 -2.98 0.98 -8.19
C GLU A 20 -4.37 0.87 -7.54
N PHE A 21 -4.48 0.24 -6.37
CA PHE A 21 -5.73 0.23 -5.59
C PHE A 21 -5.96 1.54 -4.84
N LEU A 22 -4.93 2.11 -4.19
CA LEU A 22 -5.08 3.38 -3.46
C LEU A 22 -5.45 4.54 -4.38
N ARG A 23 -4.83 4.65 -5.57
CA ARG A 23 -5.08 5.76 -6.50
C ARG A 23 -6.52 5.81 -7.04
N ARG A 24 -7.25 4.69 -6.92
CA ARG A 24 -8.68 4.53 -7.25
C ARG A 24 -9.61 4.76 -6.07
N ASN A 25 -9.07 5.05 -4.88
CA ASN A 25 -9.87 5.33 -3.70
C ASN A 25 -10.48 6.74 -3.81
N PRO A 26 -11.82 6.88 -3.80
CA PRO A 26 -12.47 8.18 -3.91
C PRO A 26 -12.16 9.11 -2.74
N ASP A 27 -11.94 8.57 -1.54
CA ASP A 27 -11.53 9.37 -0.39
C ASP A 27 -10.09 9.88 -0.55
N TYR A 28 -9.19 9.04 -1.05
CA TYR A 28 -7.82 9.48 -1.35
C TYR A 28 -7.79 10.56 -2.42
N GLN A 29 -8.56 10.39 -3.49
CA GLN A 29 -8.66 11.38 -4.57
C GLN A 29 -9.22 12.71 -4.06
N ARG A 30 -10.30 12.66 -3.26
CA ARG A 30 -10.91 13.84 -2.64
C ARG A 30 -9.92 14.57 -1.74
N ASP A 31 -9.25 13.83 -0.85
CA ASP A 31 -8.27 14.39 0.07
C ASP A 31 -7.07 14.98 -0.68
N TYR A 32 -6.59 14.29 -1.72
CA TYR A 32 -5.49 14.76 -2.56
C TYR A 32 -5.85 16.07 -3.26
N GLN A 33 -7.08 16.18 -3.80
CA GLN A 33 -7.54 17.41 -4.44
C GLN A 33 -7.63 18.57 -3.45
N ALA A 34 -8.13 18.34 -2.24
CA ALA A 34 -8.15 19.36 -1.19
C ALA A 34 -6.72 19.77 -0.78
N PHE A 35 -5.85 18.79 -0.55
CA PHE A 35 -4.44 18.98 -0.23
C PHE A 35 -3.70 19.79 -1.28
N ILE A 36 -3.76 19.39 -2.56
CA ILE A 36 -2.99 20.03 -3.62
C ILE A 36 -3.50 21.45 -3.91
N THR A 37 -4.80 21.71 -3.68
CA THR A 37 -5.38 23.05 -3.77
C THR A 37 -4.79 23.96 -2.71
N ILE A 38 -4.74 23.51 -1.45
CA ILE A 38 -4.13 24.28 -0.35
C ILE A 38 -2.63 24.48 -0.60
N TRP A 39 -1.93 23.42 -1.00
CA TRP A 39 -0.50 23.46 -1.25
C TRP A 39 -0.13 24.47 -2.35
N ARG A 40 -0.84 24.45 -3.48
CA ARG A 40 -0.63 25.41 -4.58
C ARG A 40 -0.94 26.85 -4.16
N ALA A 41 -1.94 27.05 -3.31
CA ALA A 41 -2.23 28.39 -2.77
C ALA A 41 -1.09 28.89 -1.87
N LEU A 42 -0.55 28.02 -1.00
CA LEU A 42 0.61 28.35 -0.18
C LEU A 42 1.86 28.65 -1.03
N GLU A 43 2.10 27.87 -2.09
CA GLU A 43 3.21 28.13 -3.02
C GLU A 43 3.03 29.43 -3.80
N ALA A 44 1.80 29.83 -4.13
CA ALA A 44 1.54 31.12 -4.74
C ALA A 44 1.80 32.29 -3.77
N ASP A 45 1.44 32.14 -2.50
CA ASP A 45 1.56 33.18 -1.47
C ASP A 45 3.01 33.36 -0.96
N TYR A 46 3.79 32.27 -0.93
CA TYR A 46 5.08 32.22 -0.24
C TYR A 46 6.23 31.67 -1.09
N GLY A 47 5.97 31.22 -2.31
CA GLY A 47 6.96 30.63 -3.22
C GLY A 47 7.20 29.14 -3.01
N ALA A 48 7.97 28.57 -3.93
CA ALA A 48 8.41 27.17 -3.92
C ALA A 48 9.90 27.05 -3.52
N PRO A 49 10.35 25.91 -2.97
CA PRO A 49 11.76 25.67 -2.70
C PRO A 49 12.62 25.82 -3.97
N PRO A 50 13.85 26.35 -3.86
CA PRO A 50 14.52 26.79 -2.62
C PRO A 50 14.14 28.20 -2.15
N ASN A 51 13.36 28.96 -2.92
CA ASN A 51 13.10 30.39 -2.67
C ASN A 51 11.87 30.68 -1.79
N ARG A 52 11.36 29.67 -1.07
CA ARG A 52 10.16 29.78 -0.24
C ARG A 52 10.41 30.64 1.00
N ASP A 53 9.52 31.59 1.29
CA ASP A 53 9.51 32.31 2.56
C ASP A 53 8.99 31.41 3.70
N PHE A 54 9.90 30.62 4.26
CA PHE A 54 9.60 29.63 5.29
C PHE A 54 9.12 30.27 6.60
N SER A 55 9.59 31.48 6.92
CA SER A 55 9.21 32.22 8.12
C SER A 55 7.75 32.68 8.08
N ARG A 56 7.25 33.06 6.90
CA ARG A 56 5.82 33.36 6.70
C ARG A 56 4.98 32.09 6.58
N TRP A 57 5.46 31.09 5.85
CA TRP A 57 4.78 29.79 5.68
C TRP A 57 4.43 29.14 7.03
N LYS A 58 5.38 29.07 7.98
CA LYS A 58 5.17 28.48 9.31
C LYS A 58 4.08 29.16 10.16
N ARG A 59 3.73 30.40 9.84
CA ARG A 59 2.69 31.16 10.56
C ARG A 59 1.31 30.97 9.95
N ASP A 60 1.22 30.38 8.75
CA ASP A 60 -0.05 30.14 8.09
C ASP A 60 -0.70 28.86 8.65
N PRO A 61 -1.93 28.91 9.19
CA PRO A 61 -2.61 27.72 9.68
C PRO A 61 -2.86 26.66 8.59
N ARG A 62 -2.95 27.07 7.31
CA ARG A 62 -3.13 26.14 6.17
C ARG A 62 -1.92 25.25 5.93
N ALA A 63 -0.74 25.59 6.46
CA ALA A 63 0.48 24.79 6.32
C ALA A 63 0.47 23.51 7.18
N TYR A 64 -0.58 23.30 7.97
CA TYR A 64 -0.67 22.24 8.95
C TYR A 64 -1.94 21.41 8.74
N GLY A 65 -1.85 20.12 9.05
CA GLY A 65 -3.03 19.26 9.14
C GLY A 65 -3.80 19.50 10.43
N PRO A 66 -5.02 18.95 10.55
CA PRO A 66 -5.72 18.13 9.55
C PRO A 66 -6.23 18.94 8.35
N LEU A 67 -6.64 18.24 7.29
CA LEU A 67 -7.39 18.90 6.21
C LEU A 67 -8.69 19.52 6.76
N PRO A 68 -9.19 20.61 6.15
CA PRO A 68 -10.44 21.22 6.60
C PRO A 68 -11.60 20.22 6.63
N GLY A 69 -12.20 20.04 7.81
CA GLY A 69 -13.32 19.11 8.03
C GLY A 69 -12.92 17.68 8.40
N ASP A 70 -11.63 17.36 8.43
CA ASP A 70 -11.14 16.08 8.95
C ASP A 70 -10.82 16.15 10.45
N ALA A 71 -10.91 15.00 11.10
CA ALA A 71 -10.45 14.81 12.47
C ALA A 71 -8.92 14.62 12.53
N GLU A 72 -8.35 14.86 13.71
CA GLU A 72 -6.98 14.46 14.02
C GLU A 72 -6.77 12.96 13.79
N LEU A 73 -5.54 12.58 13.42
CA LEU A 73 -5.20 11.16 13.22
C LEU A 73 -5.23 10.44 14.58
N ALA A 74 -6.19 9.52 14.75
CA ALA A 74 -6.40 8.78 16.00
C ALA A 74 -5.17 7.97 16.47
N ALA A 75 -4.33 7.53 15.53
CA ALA A 75 -3.04 6.94 15.80
C ALA A 75 -2.16 7.16 14.56
N PRO A 76 -1.17 8.07 14.59
CA PRO A 76 -0.24 8.17 13.48
C PRO A 76 0.54 6.86 13.36
N ALA A 77 0.50 6.24 12.18
CA ALA A 77 1.34 5.09 11.88
C ALA A 77 2.80 5.58 11.76
N GLY A 78 3.51 5.63 12.89
CA GLY A 78 4.91 6.06 12.97
C GLY A 78 5.10 7.57 13.22
N GLU A 79 6.35 8.01 13.15
CA GLU A 79 6.74 9.39 13.46
C GLU A 79 6.12 10.38 12.47
N LEU A 80 5.50 11.44 13.01
CA LEU A 80 5.01 12.58 12.25
C LEU A 80 6.05 13.69 12.35
N CYS A 81 6.28 14.42 11.26
CA CYS A 81 7.09 15.64 11.32
C CYS A 81 6.27 16.73 12.01
N THR A 82 6.40 16.80 13.34
CA THR A 82 5.89 17.89 14.15
C THR A 82 6.87 19.05 14.12
N VAL A 83 6.35 20.27 14.16
CA VAL A 83 7.13 21.49 14.40
C VAL A 83 7.17 21.75 15.90
N ASP A 84 8.00 22.68 16.36
CA ASP A 84 8.26 22.99 17.78
C ASP A 84 6.98 23.20 18.66
N ASP A 85 5.84 23.52 18.05
CA ASP A 85 4.53 23.67 18.71
C ASP A 85 3.59 22.46 18.50
N ASP A 86 4.13 21.25 18.28
CA ASP A 86 3.42 19.97 18.05
C ASP A 86 2.51 19.90 16.81
N ARG A 87 2.39 20.99 16.03
CA ARG A 87 1.62 21.01 14.78
C ARG A 87 2.30 20.15 13.71
N VAL A 88 1.50 19.36 13.00
CA VAL A 88 1.97 18.45 11.95
C VAL A 88 1.89 19.16 10.61
N LEU A 89 2.99 19.19 9.86
CA LEU A 89 3.01 19.76 8.50
C LEU A 89 1.97 19.06 7.61
N LEU A 90 1.26 19.83 6.79
CA LEU A 90 0.12 19.34 6.01
C LEU A 90 0.49 18.15 5.12
N GLU A 91 1.64 18.18 4.45
CA GLU A 91 2.13 17.08 3.61
C GLU A 91 2.45 15.82 4.42
N CYS A 92 2.96 15.97 5.64
CA CYS A 92 3.27 14.86 6.53
C CYS A 92 2.00 14.24 7.11
N TRP A 93 1.01 15.06 7.46
CA TRP A 93 -0.31 14.60 7.89
C TRP A 93 -1.01 13.82 6.77
N MET A 94 -1.03 14.36 5.55
CA MET A 94 -1.65 13.73 4.39
C MET A 94 -0.93 12.43 4.01
N GLY A 95 0.40 12.43 4.05
CA GLY A 95 1.20 11.23 3.85
C GLY A 95 0.86 10.17 4.90
N ALA A 96 0.83 10.52 6.18
CA ALA A 96 0.53 9.59 7.26
C ALA A 96 -0.89 8.99 7.19
N LYS A 97 -1.90 9.79 6.86
CA LYS A 97 -3.29 9.32 6.67
C LYS A 97 -3.36 8.16 5.67
N TRP A 98 -2.61 8.27 4.57
CA TRP A 98 -2.65 7.32 3.46
C TRP A 98 -1.52 6.29 3.44
N GLY A 99 -0.56 6.43 4.37
CA GLY A 99 0.51 5.46 4.59
C GLY A 99 1.82 5.78 3.86
N PHE A 100 2.10 7.03 3.51
CA PHE A 100 3.35 7.48 2.90
C PHE A 100 4.30 8.11 3.93
N HIS A 101 5.60 7.87 3.80
CA HIS A 101 6.64 8.64 4.52
C HIS A 101 6.88 10.01 3.88
N LYS A 102 6.70 10.11 2.56
CA LYS A 102 6.98 11.30 1.75
C LYS A 102 5.71 12.03 1.33
N PHE A 103 5.89 13.08 0.53
CA PHE A 103 4.84 13.86 -0.10
C PHE A 103 3.82 12.94 -0.81
N PRO A 104 2.50 13.15 -0.62
CA PRO A 104 1.46 12.36 -1.27
C PRO A 104 1.56 12.40 -2.79
N LEU A 105 1.39 11.26 -3.46
CA LEU A 105 1.46 11.19 -4.93
C LEU A 105 0.15 11.61 -5.59
N ASP A 106 0.24 12.17 -6.80
CA ASP A 106 -0.94 12.47 -7.60
C ASP A 106 -1.63 11.16 -8.03
N PRO A 107 -2.94 10.96 -7.75
CA PRO A 107 -3.65 9.74 -8.12
C PRO A 107 -3.63 9.47 -9.62
N GLU A 108 -3.41 10.46 -10.49
CA GLU A 108 -3.31 10.24 -11.95
C GLU A 108 -2.00 9.54 -12.37
N ARG A 109 -1.01 9.45 -11.48
CA ARG A 109 0.26 8.78 -11.78
C ARG A 109 0.06 7.27 -11.88
N THR A 110 0.41 6.71 -13.02
CA THR A 110 0.40 5.26 -13.26
C THR A 110 1.79 4.68 -12.97
N ALA A 111 1.86 3.59 -12.19
CA ALA A 111 3.10 2.86 -11.89
C ALA A 111 4.32 3.74 -11.50
N PRO A 112 4.23 4.60 -10.46
CA PRO A 112 5.37 5.39 -9.97
C PRO A 112 6.52 4.47 -9.55
N ALA A 113 7.75 4.99 -9.56
CA ALA A 113 8.91 4.16 -9.20
C ALA A 113 8.84 3.75 -7.71
N PRO A 114 9.38 2.58 -7.32
CA PRO A 114 9.28 2.09 -5.94
C PRO A 114 9.85 3.05 -4.88
N ASP A 115 10.90 3.80 -5.21
CA ASP A 115 11.53 4.80 -4.35
C ASP A 115 10.67 6.05 -4.10
N GLU A 116 9.72 6.33 -5.00
CA GLU A 116 8.74 7.40 -4.86
C GLU A 116 7.61 7.03 -3.90
N LEU A 117 7.19 5.76 -3.92
CA LEU A 117 6.06 5.26 -3.15
C LEU A 117 6.32 5.19 -1.64
N SER A 118 7.58 5.07 -1.20
CA SER A 118 8.06 5.24 0.18
C SER A 118 7.00 4.99 1.27
N TRP A 119 6.46 3.76 1.32
CA TRP A 119 5.35 3.41 2.20
C TRP A 119 5.79 3.32 3.66
N ARG A 120 4.92 3.76 4.57
CA ARG A 120 4.98 3.47 5.99
C ARG A 120 4.68 1.98 6.22
N PRO A 121 5.36 1.32 7.16
CA PRO A 121 5.00 -0.03 7.56
C PRO A 121 3.51 -0.06 7.96
N PRO A 122 2.71 -0.98 7.40
CA PRO A 122 1.31 -1.08 7.79
C PRO A 122 1.22 -1.42 9.28
N PRO A 123 0.28 -0.83 10.03
CA PRO A 123 0.13 -1.13 11.45
C PRO A 123 -0.01 -2.64 11.63
N GLN A 124 0.74 -3.20 12.60
CA GLN A 124 0.63 -4.61 12.93
C GLN A 124 -0.79 -4.87 13.41
N PRO A 125 -1.49 -5.89 12.88
CA PRO A 125 -2.77 -6.28 13.47
C PRO A 125 -2.53 -6.68 14.93
N TYR A 126 -3.46 -6.28 15.80
CA TYR A 126 -3.50 -6.77 17.18
C TYR A 126 -3.54 -8.30 17.11
N ALA A 127 -2.50 -8.95 17.66
CA ALA A 127 -2.17 -10.37 17.59
C ALA A 127 -3.20 -11.26 16.85
N PRO A 128 -2.91 -11.72 15.62
CA PRO A 128 -3.78 -12.70 14.99
C PRO A 128 -3.70 -14.03 15.77
N ALA A 129 -4.82 -14.74 15.84
CA ALA A 129 -4.82 -16.19 16.09
C ALA A 129 -3.77 -16.84 15.18
N GLU A 130 -3.02 -17.82 15.69
CA GLU A 130 -1.96 -18.47 14.92
C GLU A 130 -2.50 -18.88 13.54
N PRO A 131 -1.96 -18.28 12.47
CA PRO A 131 -2.55 -18.51 11.17
C PRO A 131 -2.35 -19.98 10.76
N PRO A 132 -3.28 -20.59 10.01
CA PRO A 132 -3.19 -22.00 9.60
C PRO A 132 -1.96 -22.33 8.73
N TYR A 133 -1.29 -21.28 8.24
CA TYR A 133 -0.06 -21.31 7.45
C TYR A 133 1.23 -21.20 8.29
N ARG A 134 1.16 -21.10 9.62
CA ARG A 134 2.35 -21.15 10.48
C ARG A 134 2.89 -22.58 10.57
N LEU A 135 4.19 -22.73 10.40
CA LEU A 135 4.92 -23.98 10.56
C LEU A 135 6.21 -23.70 11.31
N ASP A 136 6.39 -24.33 12.46
CA ASP A 136 7.63 -24.21 13.24
C ASP A 136 8.61 -25.32 12.82
N LEU A 137 9.87 -24.93 12.61
CA LEU A 137 10.95 -25.83 12.24
C LEU A 137 12.04 -25.76 13.31
N THR A 138 12.36 -26.91 13.89
CA THR A 138 13.41 -27.04 14.92
C THR A 138 14.66 -27.63 14.29
N PHE A 139 15.81 -27.03 14.60
CA PHE A 139 17.12 -27.53 14.20
C PHE A 139 17.88 -27.98 15.43
N ASP A 140 18.46 -29.18 15.34
CA ASP A 140 19.43 -29.66 16.33
C ASP A 140 20.81 -29.19 15.90
N LEU A 141 21.34 -28.21 16.63
CA LEU A 141 22.64 -27.62 16.35
C LEU A 141 23.81 -28.56 16.67
N SER A 142 23.56 -29.71 17.31
CA SER A 142 24.55 -30.76 17.52
C SER A 142 24.76 -31.64 16.29
N LEU A 143 23.87 -31.56 15.28
CA LEU A 143 23.92 -32.33 14.05
C LEU A 143 24.30 -31.45 12.85
N PRO A 144 24.83 -32.03 11.75
CA PRO A 144 25.08 -31.28 10.52
C PRO A 144 23.80 -30.60 10.00
N LEU A 145 23.90 -29.32 9.64
CA LEU A 145 22.76 -28.55 9.12
C LEU A 145 22.24 -28.99 7.74
N PRO A 146 23.07 -29.39 6.75
CA PRO A 146 22.57 -29.66 5.39
C PRO A 146 21.48 -30.75 5.32
N PRO A 147 21.60 -31.91 5.99
CA PRO A 147 20.52 -32.91 6.03
C PRO A 147 19.24 -32.38 6.69
N GLN A 148 19.39 -31.53 7.71
CA GLN A 148 18.25 -30.93 8.41
C GLN A 148 17.53 -29.89 7.54
N LEU A 149 18.26 -29.14 6.71
CA LEU A 149 17.70 -28.19 5.75
C LEU A 149 16.88 -28.90 4.66
N GLU A 150 17.36 -30.03 4.12
CA GLU A 150 16.59 -30.82 3.15
C GLU A 150 15.31 -31.41 3.77
N ALA A 151 15.39 -31.89 5.01
CA ALA A 151 14.21 -32.36 5.74
C ALA A 151 13.20 -31.22 6.01
N ALA A 152 13.69 -30.04 6.39
CA ALA A 152 12.88 -28.84 6.58
C ALA A 152 12.19 -28.40 5.29
N LYS A 153 12.91 -28.40 4.16
CA LYS A 153 12.36 -28.12 2.83
C LYS A 153 11.25 -29.09 2.45
N PHE A 154 11.44 -30.39 2.68
CA PHE A 154 10.41 -31.40 2.39
C PHE A 154 9.13 -31.17 3.22
N ARG A 155 9.29 -30.85 4.51
CA ARG A 155 8.16 -30.50 5.40
C ARG A 155 7.41 -29.25 4.90
N LEU A 156 8.14 -28.21 4.51
CA LEU A 156 7.57 -26.98 3.95
C LEU A 156 6.76 -27.25 2.68
N VAL A 157 7.33 -27.97 1.72
CA VAL A 157 6.65 -28.30 0.45
C VAL A 157 5.41 -29.15 0.69
N SER A 158 5.49 -30.14 1.59
CA SER A 158 4.37 -31.01 1.94
C SER A 158 3.23 -30.23 2.58
N ARG A 159 3.54 -29.35 3.54
CA ARG A 159 2.54 -28.49 4.19
C ARG A 159 1.89 -27.53 3.20
N ALA A 160 2.68 -26.93 2.29
CA ALA A 160 2.15 -26.07 1.24
C ALA A 160 1.19 -26.82 0.30
N ALA A 161 1.50 -28.08 -0.06
CA ALA A 161 0.64 -28.92 -0.88
C ALA A 161 -0.64 -29.35 -0.14
N GLU A 162 -0.55 -29.64 1.16
CA GLU A 162 -1.69 -29.93 2.02
C GLU A 162 -2.65 -28.74 2.12
N LEU A 163 -2.12 -27.55 2.39
CA LEU A 163 -2.90 -26.32 2.45
C LEU A 163 -3.64 -26.07 1.12
N ARG A 164 -2.96 -26.24 -0.02
CA ARG A 164 -3.61 -26.15 -1.35
C ARG A 164 -4.77 -27.14 -1.51
N ARG A 165 -4.61 -28.39 -1.08
CA ARG A 165 -5.69 -29.41 -1.15
C ARG A 165 -6.87 -29.07 -0.25
N GLN A 166 -6.62 -28.39 0.87
CA GLN A 166 -7.65 -27.90 1.79
C GLN A 166 -8.30 -26.59 1.32
N GLY A 167 -7.97 -26.09 0.13
CA GLY A 167 -8.44 -24.80 -0.38
C GLY A 167 -7.82 -23.59 0.32
N LEU A 168 -6.89 -23.81 1.25
CA LEU A 168 -6.07 -22.78 1.88
C LEU A 168 -4.93 -22.46 0.91
N ALA A 169 -5.23 -21.56 -0.05
CA ALA A 169 -4.32 -21.19 -1.12
C ALA A 169 -2.93 -20.82 -0.57
N ALA A 170 -1.90 -21.10 -1.39
CA ALA A 170 -0.52 -20.72 -1.12
C ALA A 170 -0.42 -19.27 -0.62
N PRO A 171 0.63 -18.93 0.18
CA PRO A 171 0.85 -17.55 0.59
C PRO A 171 0.71 -16.62 -0.61
N LYS A 172 -0.10 -15.58 -0.47
CA LYS A 172 -0.31 -14.61 -1.54
C LYS A 172 1.04 -14.01 -1.91
N SER A 173 1.34 -13.96 -3.20
CA SER A 173 2.52 -13.29 -3.74
C SER A 173 2.09 -12.42 -4.92
N VAL A 174 2.89 -11.42 -5.28
CA VAL A 174 2.60 -10.60 -6.45
C VAL A 174 2.44 -11.48 -7.69
N ALA A 175 3.36 -12.44 -7.88
CA ALA A 175 3.33 -13.35 -9.03
C ALA A 175 2.03 -14.16 -9.13
N ASN A 176 1.49 -14.67 -8.01
CA ASN A 176 0.27 -15.49 -8.04
C ASN A 176 -1.04 -14.69 -7.93
N GLN A 177 -0.96 -13.39 -7.63
CA GLN A 177 -2.13 -12.51 -7.59
C GLN A 177 -2.22 -11.57 -8.79
N CYS A 178 -1.18 -11.44 -9.62
CA CYS A 178 -1.11 -10.51 -10.74
C CYS A 178 -2.36 -10.56 -11.62
N ASP A 179 -2.69 -11.71 -12.20
CA ASP A 179 -3.86 -11.87 -13.09
C ASP A 179 -5.18 -11.51 -12.40
N ARG A 180 -5.32 -11.94 -11.14
CA ARG A 180 -6.52 -11.65 -10.32
C ARG A 180 -6.66 -10.15 -10.07
N TRP A 181 -5.57 -9.47 -9.69
CA TRP A 181 -5.60 -8.04 -9.43
C TRP A 181 -5.78 -7.22 -10.70
N THR A 182 -5.20 -7.63 -11.83
CA THR A 182 -5.48 -7.01 -13.13
C THR A 182 -6.96 -7.10 -13.47
N MET A 183 -7.60 -8.26 -13.27
CA MET A 183 -9.05 -8.38 -13.48
C MET A 183 -9.84 -7.47 -12.54
N MET A 184 -9.45 -7.40 -11.26
CA MET A 184 -10.06 -6.47 -10.29
C MET A 184 -9.96 -5.01 -10.74
N LEU A 185 -8.80 -4.56 -11.25
CA LEU A 185 -8.65 -3.20 -11.78
C LEU A 185 -9.57 -2.97 -12.99
N ARG A 186 -9.66 -3.93 -13.91
CA ARG A 186 -10.56 -3.85 -15.08
C ARG A 186 -12.03 -3.73 -14.69
N LEU A 187 -12.44 -4.43 -13.63
CA LEU A 187 -13.79 -4.34 -13.07
C LEU A 187 -14.05 -2.98 -12.40
N LEU A 188 -13.07 -2.47 -11.64
CA LEU A 188 -13.15 -1.14 -11.02
C LEU A 188 -13.26 -0.02 -12.07
N ASP A 189 -12.52 -0.16 -13.17
CA ASP A 189 -12.48 0.82 -14.26
C ASP A 189 -13.66 0.66 -15.26
N GLY A 190 -14.56 -0.31 -15.02
CA GLY A 190 -15.74 -0.55 -15.87
C GLY A 190 -15.44 -1.15 -17.25
N VAL A 191 -14.23 -1.66 -17.46
CA VAL A 191 -13.77 -2.25 -18.73
C VAL A 191 -14.29 -3.68 -18.92
N ALA A 192 -14.53 -4.39 -17.81
CA ALA A 192 -15.11 -5.74 -17.81
C ALA A 192 -16.53 -5.70 -17.21
N ALA A 193 -17.47 -6.44 -17.82
CA ALA A 193 -18.82 -6.58 -17.29
C ALA A 193 -18.83 -7.60 -16.13
N PRO A 194 -19.52 -7.31 -15.01
CA PRO A 194 -19.66 -8.27 -13.95
C PRO A 194 -20.62 -9.41 -14.37
N ASP A 195 -20.09 -10.62 -14.53
CA ASP A 195 -20.86 -11.86 -14.42
C ASP A 195 -20.89 -12.35 -12.95
N GLY A 196 -21.49 -13.51 -12.68
CA GLY A 196 -21.69 -14.01 -11.31
C GLY A 196 -20.40 -14.15 -10.49
N ASP A 197 -19.31 -14.60 -11.09
CA ASP A 197 -18.00 -14.73 -10.42
C ASP A 197 -17.26 -13.38 -10.34
N ALA A 198 -17.56 -12.45 -11.23
CA ALA A 198 -17.00 -11.11 -11.23
C ALA A 198 -17.59 -10.20 -10.14
N GLU A 199 -18.78 -10.48 -9.60
CA GLU A 199 -19.36 -9.69 -8.50
C GLU A 199 -18.55 -9.84 -7.21
N ASP A 200 -18.17 -11.06 -6.84
CA ASP A 200 -17.29 -11.33 -5.69
C ASP A 200 -15.90 -10.71 -5.87
N LEU A 201 -15.36 -10.76 -7.10
CA LEU A 201 -14.11 -10.08 -7.44
C LEU A 201 -14.22 -8.56 -7.27
N LEU A 202 -15.32 -7.95 -7.69
CA LEU A 202 -15.55 -6.52 -7.55
C LEU A 202 -15.71 -6.11 -6.08
N ILE A 203 -16.40 -6.89 -5.26
CA ILE A 203 -16.47 -6.67 -3.80
C ILE A 203 -15.07 -6.69 -3.20
N GLY A 204 -14.27 -7.70 -3.53
CA GLY A 204 -12.87 -7.79 -3.10
C GLY A 204 -12.00 -6.63 -3.58
N ALA A 205 -12.21 -6.17 -4.82
CA ALA A 205 -11.51 -5.03 -5.39
C ALA A 205 -11.83 -3.74 -4.63
N ARG A 206 -13.11 -3.49 -4.35
CA ARG A 206 -13.56 -2.34 -3.53
C ARG A 206 -13.00 -2.38 -2.12
N ALA A 207 -12.87 -3.56 -1.51
CA ALA A 207 -12.25 -3.72 -0.20
C ALA A 207 -10.74 -3.38 -0.23
N LEU A 208 -10.02 -3.74 -1.29
CA LEU A 208 -8.63 -3.32 -1.48
C LEU A 208 -8.51 -1.81 -1.63
N VAL A 209 -9.39 -1.19 -2.42
CA VAL A 209 -9.47 0.27 -2.60
C VAL A 209 -9.71 0.99 -1.27
N ALA A 210 -10.68 0.55 -0.47
CA ALA A 210 -11.08 1.19 0.79
C ALA A 210 -10.01 1.16 1.89
N GLY A 211 -8.98 0.32 1.77
CA GLY A 211 -7.90 0.22 2.77
C GLY A 211 -7.16 -1.11 2.76
N GLY A 212 -7.70 -2.13 2.09
CA GLY A 212 -7.08 -3.45 1.97
C GLY A 212 -5.77 -3.45 1.18
N TYR A 213 -5.46 -2.40 0.41
CA TYR A 213 -4.15 -2.23 -0.23
C TYR A 213 -2.97 -2.34 0.77
N ARG A 214 -3.19 -1.97 2.04
CA ARG A 214 -2.20 -2.13 3.12
C ARG A 214 -1.85 -3.60 3.41
N VAL A 215 -2.72 -4.54 3.06
CA VAL A 215 -2.44 -5.97 3.15
C VAL A 215 -1.44 -6.41 2.06
N ILE A 216 -1.48 -5.77 0.88
CA ILE A 216 -0.52 -6.01 -0.19
C ILE A 216 0.88 -5.61 0.27
N LEU A 217 1.02 -4.50 1.00
CA LEU A 217 2.29 -4.05 1.59
C LEU A 217 2.89 -5.02 2.63
N ARG A 218 2.10 -5.99 3.14
CA ARG A 218 2.60 -7.04 4.05
C ARG A 218 3.13 -8.27 3.33
N LEU A 219 2.92 -8.38 2.02
CA LEU A 219 3.47 -9.48 1.26
C LEU A 219 4.99 -9.38 1.27
N ALA A 220 5.66 -10.53 1.37
CA ALA A 220 7.10 -10.57 1.22
C ALA A 220 7.47 -9.95 -0.13
N ASP A 221 8.55 -9.16 -0.16
CA ASP A 221 9.16 -8.70 -1.39
C ASP A 221 9.70 -9.92 -2.12
N GLY A 222 8.83 -10.56 -2.91
CA GLY A 222 9.23 -11.53 -3.90
C GLY A 222 10.01 -10.77 -4.95
N GLY A 223 11.31 -10.59 -4.74
CA GLY A 223 12.23 -10.19 -5.79
C GLY A 223 12.03 -11.12 -7.00
N PRO A 224 12.26 -10.61 -8.23
CA PRO A 224 12.14 -11.44 -9.42
C PRO A 224 13.01 -12.69 -9.26
N ALA A 225 12.40 -13.85 -9.50
CA ALA A 225 13.09 -15.14 -9.57
C ALA A 225 14.01 -15.20 -10.79
#